data_AF-A0AAT9HGM7-F1
#
_entry.id   AF-A0AAT9HGM7-F1
#
_cell.length_a   1.000
_cell.length_b   1.000
_cell.length_c   1.000
_cell.angle_alpha   90.00
_cell.angle_beta   90.00
_cell.angle_gamma   90.00
#
_symmetry.space_group_name_H-M   'P 1'
#
loop_
_entity.id
_entity.type
_entity.pdbx_description
1 polymer ?
#
loop_
_entity_poly.entity_id
_entity_poly.type
_entity_poly.pdbx_seq_one_letter_code
_entity_poly.pdbx_strand_id
1 'polypeptide(L)' 'MFNASPKTLDFVVPVDHGREWEVVVDTAREDGVPPGSGPKVAAGTRLSLMDRSMTVLQRPV' A
#
# COMPACT_ATOMS: atom_id res chain seq x y z
N MET A 1 -0.12 3.75 -4.73
CA MET A 1 1.07 3.24 -5.44
C MET A 1 0.62 2.24 -6.49
N PHE A 2 1.30 2.18 -7.64
CA PHE A 2 0.91 1.33 -8.77
C PHE A 2 2.14 0.61 -9.32
N ASN A 3 2.11 -0.73 -9.32
CA ASN A 3 3.11 -1.57 -9.95
C ASN A 3 2.61 -2.04 -11.32
N ALA A 4 3.03 -1.37 -12.40
CA ALA A 4 2.71 -1.77 -13.77
C ALA A 4 3.61 -2.89 -14.32
N SER A 5 4.66 -3.26 -13.58
CA SER A 5 5.66 -4.23 -14.03
C SER A 5 5.06 -5.65 -14.05
N PRO A 6 5.56 -6.54 -14.93
CA PRO A 6 5.28 -7.96 -14.86
C PRO A 6 6.06 -8.68 -13.74
N LYS A 7 6.68 -7.95 -12.82
CA LYS A 7 7.44 -8.49 -11.69
C LYS A 7 7.01 -7.82 -10.39
N THR A 8 7.18 -8.54 -9.28
CA THR A 8 7.11 -7.92 -7.94
C THR A 8 8.14 -6.82 -7.82
N LEU A 9 7.72 -5.65 -7.33
CA LEU A 9 8.58 -4.50 -7.11
C LEU A 9 8.36 -3.94 -5.72
N ASP A 10 9.41 -3.33 -5.19
CA ASP A 10 9.36 -2.66 -3.90
C ASP A 10 9.19 -1.15 -4.07
N PHE A 11 8.35 -0.57 -3.23
CA PHE A 11 8.09 0.86 -3.16
C PHE A 11 8.37 1.37 -1.74
N VAL A 12 8.87 2.60 -1.63
CA VAL A 12 9.07 3.25 -0.32
C VAL A 12 7.84 4.09 0.00
N VAL A 13 7.27 3.87 1.19
CA VAL A 13 6.14 4.65 1.70
C VAL A 13 6.55 6.12 1.90
N PRO A 14 5.80 7.10 1.37
CA PRO A 14 6.16 8.51 1.49
C PRO A 14 6.35 8.96 2.94
N VAL A 15 7.39 9.76 3.18
CA VAL A 15 7.78 10.23 4.53
C VAL A 15 7.27 11.63 4.87
N ASP A 16 6.83 12.40 3.88
CA ASP A 16 6.59 13.84 4.03
C ASP A 16 5.16 14.20 4.48
N HIS A 17 4.30 13.20 4.71
CA HIS A 17 2.85 13.42 4.89
C HIS A 17 2.25 12.77 6.14
N GLY A 18 3.05 12.22 7.04
CA GLY A 18 2.59 11.57 8.27
C GLY A 18 3.55 10.45 8.71
N ARG A 19 3.34 9.90 9.91
CA ARG A 19 4.18 8.79 10.43
C ARG A 19 3.66 7.42 10.02
N GLU A 20 2.36 7.31 9.74
CA GLU A 20 1.66 6.07 9.49
C GLU A 20 0.64 6.26 8.36
N TRP A 21 0.41 5.19 7.62
CA TRP A 21 -0.58 5.07 6.56
C TRP A 21 -1.40 3.80 6.75
N GLU A 22 -2.68 3.84 6.40
CA GLU A 22 -3.54 2.66 6.31
C GLU A 22 -3.68 2.22 4.85
N VAL A 23 -3.50 0.93 4.58
CA VAL A 23 -3.80 0.35 3.27
C VAL A 23 -5.33 0.21 3.14
N VAL A 24 -5.95 0.99 2.27
CA VAL A 24 -7.42 0.97 2.06
C VAL A 24 -7.85 0.25 0.79
N VAL A 25 -6.91 0.04 -0.14
CA VAL A 25 -7.10 -0.77 -1.34
C VAL A 25 -5.84 -1.59 -1.55
N ASP A 26 -6.01 -2.86 -1.91
CA ASP A 26 -4.94 -3.73 -2.39
C ASP A 26 -5.53 -4.71 -3.41
N THR A 27 -5.16 -4.55 -4.68
CA THR A 27 -5.68 -5.40 -5.76
C THR A 27 -5.01 -6.76 -5.84
N ALA A 28 -3.97 -7.02 -5.03
CA ALA A 28 -3.35 -8.34 -4.94
C ALA A 28 -4.14 -9.28 -4.00
N ARG A 29 -5.09 -8.77 -3.22
CA ARG A 29 -5.97 -9.56 -2.35
C ARG A 29 -7.22 -9.96 -3.11
N GLU A 30 -7.55 -11.25 -3.12
CA GLU A 30 -8.77 -11.76 -3.77
C GLU A 30 -10.04 -11.11 -3.20
N ASP A 31 -10.13 -11.00 -1.87
CA ASP A 31 -11.29 -10.41 -1.18
C ASP A 31 -11.19 -8.88 -1.01
N GLY A 32 -10.12 -8.26 -1.50
CA GLY A 32 -9.82 -6.86 -1.23
C GLY A 32 -9.51 -6.57 0.24
N VAL A 33 -9.64 -5.29 0.63
CA VAL A 33 -9.40 -4.82 2.00
C VAL A 33 -10.73 -4.39 2.62
N PRO A 34 -11.18 -5.01 3.73
CA PRO A 34 -12.40 -4.58 4.39
C PRO A 34 -12.24 -3.16 5.00
N PRO A 35 -13.29 -2.31 4.97
CA PRO A 35 -13.21 -0.94 5.47
C PRO A 35 -12.72 -0.85 6.93
N GLY A 36 -11.75 0.03 7.18
CA GLY A 36 -11.21 0.31 8.53
C GLY A 36 -10.40 -0.84 9.16
N SER A 37 -10.06 -1.86 8.37
CA SER A 37 -9.26 -3.02 8.81
C SER A 37 -7.94 -3.14 8.05
N GLY A 38 -7.56 -2.08 7.33
CA GLY A 38 -6.36 -2.04 6.53
C GLY A 38 -5.10 -2.24 7.38
N PRO A 39 -4.10 -3.00 6.90
CA PRO A 39 -2.78 -2.99 7.51
C PRO A 39 -2.24 -1.56 7.64
N LYS A 40 -1.70 -1.25 8.81
CA LYS A 40 -0.99 0.00 9.09
C LYS A 40 0.48 -0.15 8.70
N VAL A 41 1.01 0.81 7.95
CA VAL A 41 2.39 0.83 7.48
C VAL A 41 3.07 2.14 7.87
N ALA A 42 4.28 2.05 8.38
CA ALA A 42 5.04 3.23 8.78
C ALA A 42 5.63 3.94 7.55
N ALA A 43 5.75 5.27 7.64
CA ALA A 43 6.48 6.07 6.68
C ALA A 43 7.92 5.57 6.49
N GLY A 44 8.42 5.59 5.25
CA GLY A 44 9.76 5.12 4.90
C GLY A 44 9.90 3.60 4.84
N THR A 45 8.88 2.84 5.23
CA THR A 45 8.86 1.38 5.10
C THR A 45 8.84 0.98 3.63
N ARG A 46 9.45 -0.16 3.33
CA ARG A 46 9.43 -0.77 2.00
C ARG A 46 8.23 -1.70 1.88
N LEU A 47 7.42 -1.49 0.84
CA LEU A 47 6.20 -2.25 0.57
C LEU A 47 6.37 -2.98 -0.76
N SER A 48 6.29 -4.31 -0.73
CA SER A 48 6.40 -5.16 -1.92
C SER A 48 5.03 -5.31 -2.58
N LEU A 49 4.90 -4.84 -3.82
CA LEU A 49 3.68 -4.99 -4.63
C LEU A 49 3.88 -6.13 -5.63
N MET A 50 2.91 -7.05 -5.69
CA MET A 50 2.87 -8.08 -6.74
C MET A 50 2.81 -7.47 -8.14
N ASP A 51 3.10 -8.27 -9.17
CA ASP A 51 3.06 -7.81 -10.55
C ASP A 51 1.66 -7.30 -10.93
N ARG A 52 1.60 -6.22 -11.73
CA ARG A 52 0.36 -5.60 -12.22
C ARG A 52 -0.67 -5.35 -11.10
N SER A 53 -0.21 -4.84 -9.96
CA SER A 53 -1.07 -4.57 -8.78
C SER A 53 -1.02 -3.10 -8.34
N MET A 54 -2.01 -2.71 -7.55
CA MET A 54 -2.17 -1.37 -7.01
C MET A 54 -2.53 -1.43 -5.53
N THR A 55 -1.96 -0.52 -4.75
CA THR A 55 -2.42 -0.23 -3.39
C THR A 55 -2.73 1.25 -3.22
N VAL A 56 -3.76 1.57 -2.44
CA VAL A 56 -4.07 2.95 -2.02
C VAL A 56 -3.79 3.08 -0.54
N LEU A 57 -3.00 4.09 -0.19
CA LEU A 57 -2.66 4.42 1.19
C LEU A 57 -3.48 5.65 1.61
N GLN A 58 -4.19 5.53 2.71
CA GLN A 58 -4.89 6.63 3.36
C GLN A 58 -4.09 7.10 4.57
N ARG A 59 -3.99 8.42 4.72
CA ARG A 59 -3.47 9.01 5.95
C ARG A 59 -4.57 9.00 7.02
N PRO A 60 -4.33 8.44 8.21
CA PRO A 60 -5.25 8.57 9.33
C PRO A 60 -5.42 10.04 9.70
N VAL A 61 -6.66 10.47 9.94
CA VAL A 61 -7.01 11.80 10.46
C VAL A 61 -6.75 11.90 11.95
#